data_AF-A0A2V6BZ29-F1
#
_entry.id   AF-A0A2V6BZ29-F1
#
_cell.length_a   1.000
_cell.length_b   1.000
_cell.length_c   1.000
_cell.angle_alpha   90.00
_cell.angle_beta   90.00
_cell.angle_gamma   90.00
#
_symmetry.space_group_name_H-M   'P 1'
#
loop_
_entity.id
_entity.type
_entity.pdbx_description
1 polymer ?
#
loop_
_entity_poly.entity_id
_entity_poly.type
_entity_poly.pdbx_seq_one_letter_code
_entity_poly.pdbx_strand_id
1 'polypeptide(L)'
;MVRIFLIIAIVAGIAALAVSQLVVAPKINTLNSELETTKQSLSASQEAERKARKEAKDAVTAADKAKKELETAKNDLAAASEKADQQEKRANDLATRLDKTTLERNDAQTKLAAWSALGRSIDELKATMVENKKLVGDNDALRNENKVLARTLNQTKSELDLLTGAKTKVELPPDLKGKVVAVDPKYEFVVLDIGLDDGVLARGEMLVNRSGKLVAKVRILTAESHRSVANVLADWKQGEIMEGDVVLVGL
;
A
#
# COMPACT_ATOMS: atom_id res chain seq x y z
N MET A 1 -12.95 74.71 -128.38
CA MET A 1 -13.31 74.27 -127.02
C MET A 1 -12.71 72.92 -126.62
N VAL A 2 -12.75 71.88 -127.48
CA VAL A 2 -12.25 70.53 -127.14
C VAL A 2 -10.76 70.48 -126.73
N ARG A 3 -9.87 71.29 -127.33
CA ARG A 3 -8.42 71.30 -127.02
C ARG A 3 -8.06 71.88 -125.63
N ILE A 4 -8.82 72.84 -125.10
CA ILE A 4 -8.57 73.45 -123.77
C ILE A 4 -9.04 72.51 -122.66
N PHE A 5 -10.21 71.87 -122.85
CA PHE A 5 -10.71 70.83 -121.94
C PHE A 5 -9.77 69.62 -121.86
N LEU A 6 -9.11 69.26 -122.95
CA LEU A 6 -8.16 68.14 -122.99
C LEU A 6 -6.89 68.45 -122.18
N ILE A 7 -6.40 69.69 -122.24
CA ILE A 7 -5.24 70.13 -121.44
C ILE A 7 -5.60 70.21 -119.95
N ILE A 8 -6.77 70.74 -119.60
CA ILE A 8 -7.23 70.81 -118.20
C ILE A 8 -7.45 69.41 -117.64
N ALA A 9 -8.00 68.48 -118.43
CA ALA A 9 -8.17 67.08 -118.02
C ALA A 9 -6.82 66.37 -117.78
N ILE A 10 -5.79 66.64 -118.59
CA ILE A 10 -4.44 66.11 -118.39
C ILE A 10 -3.80 66.70 -117.12
N VAL A 11 -3.90 68.02 -116.91
CA VAL A 11 -3.34 68.69 -115.72
C VAL A 11 -4.08 68.24 -114.45
N ALA A 12 -5.40 68.09 -114.50
CA ALA A 12 -6.18 67.54 -113.40
C ALA A 12 -5.85 66.06 -113.14
N GLY A 13 -5.58 65.27 -114.19
CA GLY A 13 -5.07 63.90 -114.07
C GLY A 13 -3.70 63.84 -113.41
N ILE A 14 -2.78 64.73 -113.78
CA ILE A 14 -1.44 64.84 -113.17
C ILE A 14 -1.54 65.31 -111.71
N ALA A 15 -2.41 66.29 -111.41
CA ALA A 15 -2.63 66.76 -110.05
C ALA A 15 -3.28 65.67 -109.16
N ALA A 16 -4.24 64.92 -109.69
CA ALA A 16 -4.84 63.77 -109.00
C ALA A 16 -3.83 62.65 -108.75
N LEU A 17 -2.95 62.37 -109.73
CA LEU A 17 -1.83 61.43 -109.57
C LEU A 17 -0.82 61.94 -108.54
N ALA A 18 -0.50 63.24 -108.53
CA ALA A 18 0.40 63.86 -107.55
C ALA A 18 -0.18 63.82 -106.13
N VAL A 19 -1.46 64.12 -105.93
CA VAL A 19 -2.12 64.02 -104.61
C VAL A 19 -2.21 62.56 -104.15
N SER A 20 -2.52 61.63 -105.07
CA SER A 20 -2.53 60.20 -104.80
C SER A 20 -1.15 59.69 -104.36
N GLN A 21 -0.08 60.09 -105.07
CA GLN A 21 1.28 59.63 -104.79
C GLN A 21 1.96 60.36 -103.62
N LEU A 22 1.75 61.68 -103.45
CA LEU A 22 2.45 62.48 -102.44
C LEU A 22 1.72 62.55 -101.09
N VAL A 23 0.41 62.36 -101.05
CA VAL A 23 -0.38 62.53 -99.81
C VAL A 23 -1.08 61.23 -99.41
N VAL A 24 -1.69 60.53 -100.35
CA VAL A 24 -2.47 59.32 -100.05
C VAL A 24 -1.58 58.10 -99.85
N ALA A 25 -0.62 57.85 -100.74
CA ALA A 25 0.33 56.74 -100.63
C ALA A 25 1.15 56.72 -99.31
N PRO A 26 1.76 57.83 -98.84
CA PRO A 26 2.47 57.82 -97.55
C PRO A 26 1.52 57.59 -96.37
N LYS A 27 0.31 58.16 -96.37
CA LYS A 27 -0.68 57.89 -95.31
C LYS A 27 -1.14 56.45 -95.28
N ILE A 28 -1.37 55.82 -96.44
CA ILE A 28 -1.68 54.39 -96.53
C ILE A 28 -0.51 53.54 -96.02
N ASN A 29 0.73 53.92 -96.35
CA ASN A 29 1.92 53.24 -95.83
C ASN A 29 2.07 53.39 -94.31
N THR A 30 1.83 54.58 -93.76
CA THR A 30 1.83 54.80 -92.30
C THR A 30 0.73 54.00 -91.62
N LEU A 31 -0.51 54.03 -92.13
CA LEU A 31 -1.61 53.23 -91.59
C LEU A 31 -1.32 51.73 -91.65
N ASN A 32 -0.75 51.23 -92.74
CA ASN A 32 -0.35 49.83 -92.87
C ASN A 32 0.76 49.47 -91.87
N SER A 33 1.73 50.35 -91.67
CA SER A 33 2.79 50.19 -90.67
C SER A 33 2.21 50.17 -89.25
N GLU A 34 1.37 51.14 -88.89
CA GLU A 34 0.71 51.21 -87.58
C GLU A 34 -0.19 50.01 -87.33
N LEU A 35 -0.92 49.54 -88.34
CA LEU A 35 -1.78 48.36 -88.27
C LEU A 35 -0.97 47.08 -88.05
N GLU A 36 0.16 46.92 -88.74
CA GLU A 36 1.09 45.80 -88.49
C GLU A 36 1.74 45.90 -87.10
N THR A 37 2.11 47.10 -86.67
CA THR A 37 2.70 47.32 -85.33
C THR A 37 1.68 47.03 -84.22
N THR A 38 0.44 47.44 -84.42
CA THR A 38 -0.68 47.18 -83.49
C THR A 38 -1.07 45.70 -83.47
N LYS A 39 -1.04 45.02 -84.62
CA LYS A 39 -1.22 43.57 -84.67
C LYS A 39 -0.12 42.84 -83.89
N GLN A 40 1.14 43.23 -84.07
CA GLN A 40 2.27 42.66 -83.32
C GLN A 40 2.16 42.94 -81.82
N SER A 41 1.77 44.14 -81.41
CA SER A 41 1.61 44.45 -79.99
C SER A 41 0.42 43.69 -79.38
N LEU A 42 -0.67 43.54 -80.12
CA LEU A 42 -1.84 42.77 -79.69
C LEU A 42 -1.49 41.28 -79.57
N SER A 43 -0.74 40.71 -80.53
CA SER A 43 -0.32 39.31 -80.44
C SER A 43 0.63 39.09 -79.25
N ALA A 44 1.61 39.98 -79.06
CA ALA A 44 2.52 39.92 -77.91
C ALA A 44 1.76 40.07 -76.57
N SER A 45 0.79 40.99 -76.49
CA SER A 45 -0.03 41.17 -75.29
C SER A 45 -0.93 39.96 -75.01
N GLN A 46 -1.49 39.33 -76.03
CA GLN A 46 -2.29 38.11 -75.89
C GLN A 46 -1.44 36.92 -75.44
N GLU A 47 -0.22 36.79 -75.95
CA GLU A 47 0.74 35.77 -75.50
C GLU A 47 1.16 36.00 -74.05
N ALA A 48 1.44 37.25 -73.66
CA ALA A 48 1.76 37.62 -72.28
C ALA A 48 0.58 37.32 -71.34
N GLU A 49 -0.66 37.65 -71.71
CA GLU A 49 -1.85 37.34 -70.90
C GLU A 49 -2.05 35.83 -70.77
N ARG A 50 -1.88 35.06 -71.85
CA ARG A 50 -1.94 33.59 -71.80
C ARG A 50 -0.88 33.01 -70.86
N LYS A 51 0.35 33.52 -70.92
CA LYS A 51 1.44 33.09 -70.06
C LYS A 51 1.16 33.43 -68.59
N ALA A 52 0.77 34.68 -68.30
CA ALA A 52 0.42 35.12 -66.95
C ALA A 52 -0.77 34.33 -66.37
N ARG A 53 -1.81 34.05 -67.16
CA ARG A 53 -2.93 33.18 -66.74
C ARG A 53 -2.47 31.77 -66.41
N LYS A 54 -1.54 31.21 -67.19
CA LYS A 54 -0.99 29.87 -66.94
C LYS A 54 -0.19 29.87 -65.64
N GLU A 55 0.73 30.83 -65.46
CA GLU A 55 1.54 30.96 -64.24
C GLU A 55 0.67 31.19 -63.00
N ALA A 56 -0.36 32.02 -63.08
CA ALA A 56 -1.31 32.22 -61.98
C ALA A 56 -2.05 30.93 -61.62
N LYS A 57 -2.46 30.14 -62.63
CA LYS A 57 -3.12 28.85 -62.41
C LYS A 57 -2.16 27.84 -61.77
N ASP A 58 -0.93 27.77 -62.25
CA ASP A 58 0.11 26.91 -61.69
C ASP A 58 0.43 27.31 -60.24
N ALA A 59 0.54 28.60 -59.95
CA ALA A 59 0.76 29.12 -58.59
C ALA A 59 -0.40 28.79 -57.64
N VAL A 60 -1.66 28.87 -58.09
CA VAL A 60 -2.83 28.44 -57.29
C VAL A 60 -2.75 26.94 -56.99
N THR A 61 -2.44 26.11 -57.99
CA THR A 61 -2.31 24.66 -57.76
C THR A 61 -1.16 24.32 -56.81
N ALA A 62 -0.04 25.04 -56.89
CA ALA A 62 1.08 24.88 -55.98
C ALA A 62 0.72 25.31 -54.55
N ALA A 63 0.00 26.42 -54.39
CA ALA A 63 -0.48 26.89 -53.10
C ALA A 63 -1.48 25.91 -52.45
N ASP A 64 -2.40 25.34 -53.23
CA ASP A 64 -3.34 24.33 -52.73
C ASP A 64 -2.62 23.04 -52.33
N LYS A 65 -1.60 22.62 -53.08
CA LYS A 65 -0.76 21.48 -52.74
C LYS A 65 0.02 21.73 -51.44
N ALA A 66 0.68 22.89 -51.33
CA ALA A 66 1.42 23.27 -50.13
C ALA A 66 0.52 23.36 -48.89
N LYS A 67 -0.71 23.86 -49.03
CA LYS A 67 -1.71 23.87 -47.94
C LYS A 67 -2.05 22.45 -47.48
N LYS A 68 -2.27 21.52 -48.41
CA LYS A 68 -2.56 20.11 -48.07
C LYS A 68 -1.37 19.47 -47.36
N GLU A 69 -0.16 19.67 -47.87
CA GLU A 69 1.07 19.15 -47.26
C GLU A 69 1.30 19.74 -45.85
N LEU A 70 1.03 21.03 -45.65
CA LEU A 70 1.11 21.67 -44.34
C LEU A 70 0.13 21.04 -43.34
N GLU A 71 -1.11 20.79 -43.74
CA GLU A 71 -2.11 20.15 -42.87
C GLU A 71 -1.75 18.69 -42.56
N THR A 72 -1.23 17.94 -43.53
CA THR A 72 -0.67 16.60 -43.28
C THR A 72 0.50 16.66 -42.30
N ALA A 73 1.47 17.55 -42.50
CA ALA A 73 2.63 17.70 -41.64
C ALA A 73 2.24 18.10 -40.20
N LYS A 74 1.22 18.95 -40.03
CA LYS A 74 0.68 19.29 -38.70
C LYS A 74 0.07 18.07 -38.01
N ASN A 75 -0.71 17.27 -38.73
CA ASN A 75 -1.31 16.05 -38.18
C ASN A 75 -0.24 15.02 -37.79
N ASP A 76 0.78 14.86 -38.63
CA ASP A 76 1.90 13.96 -38.36
C ASP A 76 2.72 14.44 -37.16
N LEU A 77 2.97 15.75 -37.03
CA LEU A 77 3.64 16.34 -35.88
C LEU A 77 2.84 16.09 -34.59
N ALA A 78 1.52 16.31 -34.61
CA ALA A 78 0.66 16.06 -33.47
C ALA A 78 0.69 14.58 -33.05
N ALA A 79 0.58 13.66 -34.02
CA ALA A 79 0.66 12.22 -33.76
C ALA A 79 2.05 11.79 -33.25
N ALA A 80 3.13 12.38 -33.77
CA ALA A 80 4.49 12.12 -33.31
C ALA A 80 4.71 12.63 -31.88
N SER A 81 4.20 13.83 -31.55
CA SER A 81 4.25 14.40 -30.21
C SER A 81 3.50 13.51 -29.21
N GLU A 82 2.30 13.06 -29.55
CA GLU A 82 1.52 12.17 -28.66
C GLU A 82 2.24 10.83 -28.44
N LYS A 83 2.85 10.26 -29.49
CA LYS A 83 3.67 9.05 -29.35
C LYS A 83 4.89 9.28 -28.46
N ALA A 84 5.56 10.43 -28.56
CA ALA A 84 6.69 10.77 -27.71
C ALA A 84 6.26 10.84 -26.24
N ASP A 85 5.17 11.54 -25.94
CA ASP A 85 4.61 11.64 -24.58
C ASP A 85 4.23 10.26 -24.01
N GLN A 86 3.65 9.39 -24.85
CA GLN A 86 3.32 8.01 -24.45
C GLN A 86 4.57 7.18 -24.15
N GLN A 87 5.63 7.33 -24.96
CA GLN A 87 6.89 6.62 -24.72
C GLN A 87 7.62 7.13 -23.49
N GLU A 88 7.60 8.43 -23.23
CA GLU A 88 8.16 9.01 -22.00
C GLU A 88 7.44 8.48 -20.76
N LYS A 89 6.11 8.44 -20.78
CA LYS A 89 5.31 7.83 -19.68
C LYS A 89 5.67 6.36 -19.47
N ARG A 90 5.82 5.58 -20.55
CA ARG A 90 6.21 4.17 -20.46
C ARG A 90 7.63 4.00 -19.91
N ALA A 91 8.57 4.85 -20.33
CA ALA A 91 9.94 4.82 -19.83
C ALA A 91 10.00 5.12 -18.33
N ASN A 92 9.24 6.13 -17.87
CA ASN A 92 9.16 6.50 -16.46
C ASN A 92 8.49 5.40 -15.60
N ASP A 93 7.42 4.77 -16.11
CA ASP A 93 6.79 3.62 -15.44
C ASP A 93 7.76 2.43 -15.35
N LEU A 94 8.44 2.10 -16.45
CA LEU A 94 9.42 1.02 -16.48
C LEU A 94 10.59 1.28 -15.52
N ALA A 95 11.12 2.50 -15.47
CA ALA A 95 12.17 2.89 -14.53
C ALA A 95 11.72 2.69 -13.07
N THR A 96 10.52 3.19 -12.74
CA THR A 96 9.93 3.04 -11.40
C THR A 96 9.74 1.57 -11.02
N ARG A 97 9.26 0.74 -11.95
CA ARG A 97 9.07 -0.70 -11.72
C ARG A 97 10.40 -1.42 -11.56
N LEU A 98 11.41 -1.05 -12.34
CA LEU A 98 12.74 -1.64 -12.27
C LEU A 98 13.40 -1.34 -10.93
N ASP A 99 13.31 -0.10 -10.45
CA ASP A 99 13.83 0.27 -9.12
C ASP A 99 13.11 -0.51 -8.01
N LYS A 100 11.78 -0.57 -8.05
CA LYS A 100 10.99 -1.33 -7.08
C LYS A 100 11.37 -2.81 -7.08
N THR A 101 11.39 -3.46 -8.24
CA THR A 101 11.76 -4.88 -8.36
C THR A 101 13.21 -5.14 -7.94
N THR A 102 14.12 -4.19 -8.20
CA THR A 102 15.52 -4.29 -7.76
C THR A 102 15.63 -4.25 -6.24
N LEU A 103 14.88 -3.36 -5.58
CA LEU A 103 14.82 -3.29 -4.12
C LEU A 103 14.22 -4.58 -3.53
N GLU A 104 13.08 -5.04 -4.06
CA GLU A 104 12.43 -6.27 -3.61
C GLU A 104 13.33 -7.50 -3.76
N ARG A 105 14.06 -7.59 -4.89
CA ARG A 105 15.04 -8.64 -5.12
C ARG A 105 16.20 -8.58 -4.12
N ASN A 106 16.76 -7.39 -3.88
CA ASN A 106 17.88 -7.23 -2.94
C ASN A 106 17.46 -7.58 -1.50
N ASP A 107 16.25 -7.18 -1.09
CA ASP A 107 15.68 -7.54 0.21
C ASP A 107 15.46 -9.06 0.33
N ALA A 108 14.88 -9.69 -0.71
CA ALA A 108 14.72 -11.14 -0.76
C ALA A 108 16.07 -11.88 -0.71
N GLN A 109 17.08 -11.40 -1.43
CA GLN A 109 18.43 -11.95 -1.38
C GLN A 109 19.07 -11.81 0.00
N THR A 110 18.89 -10.67 0.66
CA THR A 110 19.40 -10.44 2.02
C THR A 110 18.74 -11.40 3.01
N LYS A 111 17.42 -11.57 2.92
CA LYS A 111 16.68 -12.56 3.72
C LYS A 111 17.18 -13.98 3.46
N LEU A 112 17.30 -14.38 2.19
CA LEU A 112 17.81 -15.71 1.81
C LEU A 112 19.25 -15.93 2.28
N ALA A 113 20.11 -14.92 2.23
CA ALA A 113 21.47 -14.99 2.74
C ALA A 113 21.47 -15.18 4.27
N ALA A 114 20.61 -14.48 5.00
CA ALA A 114 20.46 -14.69 6.45
C ALA A 114 19.96 -16.11 6.77
N TRP A 115 18.99 -16.63 5.99
CA TRP A 115 18.53 -18.02 6.12
C TRP A 115 19.63 -19.03 5.80
N SER A 116 20.44 -18.77 4.77
CA SER A 116 21.55 -19.63 4.37
C SER A 116 22.71 -19.59 5.37
N ALA A 117 22.96 -18.43 5.98
CA ALA A 117 24.01 -18.23 7.00
C ALA A 117 23.73 -19.02 8.29
N LEU A 118 22.47 -19.34 8.59
CA LEU A 118 22.11 -20.25 9.67
C LEU A 118 22.63 -21.68 9.43
N GLY A 119 23.08 -22.01 8.21
CA GLY A 119 23.70 -23.30 7.88
C GLY A 119 22.76 -24.50 8.06
N ARG A 120 21.46 -24.25 8.25
CA ARG A 120 20.40 -25.26 8.40
C ARG A 120 19.46 -25.20 7.23
N SER A 121 19.01 -26.36 6.78
CA SER A 121 17.95 -26.46 5.79
C SER A 121 16.63 -25.89 6.31
N ILE A 122 15.76 -25.45 5.39
CA ILE A 122 14.41 -24.97 5.73
C ILE A 122 13.61 -26.07 6.45
N ASP A 123 13.81 -27.33 6.08
CA ASP A 123 13.12 -28.47 6.70
C ASP A 123 13.61 -28.72 8.14
N GLU A 124 14.92 -28.60 8.40
CA GLU A 124 15.47 -28.64 9.76
C GLU A 124 14.95 -27.49 10.64
N LEU A 125 14.81 -26.28 10.08
CA LEU A 125 14.24 -25.14 10.81
C LEU A 125 12.76 -25.39 11.16
N LYS A 126 11.97 -25.91 10.23
CA LYS A 126 10.57 -26.29 10.49
C LYS A 126 10.48 -27.39 11.55
N ALA A 127 11.31 -28.43 11.43
CA ALA A 127 11.38 -29.51 12.41
C ALA A 127 11.75 -28.97 13.79
N THR A 128 12.76 -28.10 13.88
CA THR A 128 13.16 -27.43 15.12
C THR A 128 12.02 -26.61 15.72
N MET A 129 11.24 -25.91 14.90
CA MET A 129 10.12 -25.08 15.38
C MET A 129 8.97 -25.94 15.95
N VAL A 130 8.66 -27.07 15.31
CA VAL A 130 7.68 -28.04 15.80
C VAL A 130 8.17 -28.69 17.10
N GLU A 131 9.43 -29.11 17.12
CA GLU A 131 10.06 -29.70 18.29
C GLU A 131 10.11 -28.71 19.46
N ASN A 132 10.48 -27.46 19.22
CA ASN A 132 10.50 -26.42 20.25
C ASN A 132 9.11 -26.19 20.84
N LYS A 133 8.07 -26.14 19.99
CA LYS A 133 6.67 -26.03 20.47
C LYS A 133 6.27 -27.22 21.34
N LYS A 134 6.68 -28.44 20.97
CA LYS A 134 6.46 -29.64 21.78
C LYS A 134 7.21 -29.55 23.11
N LEU A 135 8.50 -29.22 23.08
CA LEU A 135 9.34 -29.09 24.27
C LEU A 135 8.81 -28.03 25.24
N VAL A 136 8.25 -26.92 24.75
CA VAL A 136 7.58 -25.93 25.60
C VAL A 136 6.37 -26.54 26.30
N GLY A 137 5.51 -27.26 25.58
CA GLY A 137 4.37 -27.95 26.18
C GLY A 137 4.76 -29.02 27.20
N ASP A 138 5.78 -29.82 26.88
CA ASP A 138 6.33 -30.84 27.78
C ASP A 138 6.94 -30.18 29.04
N ASN A 139 7.64 -29.05 28.91
CA ASN A 139 8.21 -28.31 30.03
C ASN A 139 7.12 -27.75 30.96
N ASP A 140 6.04 -27.19 30.40
CA ASP A 140 4.91 -26.69 31.18
C ASP A 140 4.19 -27.83 31.93
N ALA A 141 4.01 -28.99 31.28
CA ALA A 141 3.47 -30.18 31.92
C ALA A 141 4.36 -30.66 33.08
N LEU A 142 5.66 -30.78 32.85
CA LEU A 142 6.65 -31.17 33.88
C LEU A 142 6.71 -30.17 35.03
N ARG A 143 6.58 -28.87 34.75
CA ARG A 143 6.49 -27.83 35.79
C ARG A 143 5.26 -27.99 36.66
N ASN A 144 4.13 -28.32 36.07
CA ASN A 144 2.90 -28.58 36.82
C ASN A 144 3.01 -29.86 37.64
N GLU A 145 3.56 -30.93 37.06
CA GLU A 145 3.81 -32.18 37.78
C GLU A 145 4.76 -31.97 38.97
N ASN A 146 5.87 -31.26 38.78
CA ASN A 146 6.80 -30.92 39.87
C ASN A 146 6.13 -30.14 41.00
N LYS A 147 5.19 -29.23 40.70
CA LYS A 147 4.42 -28.53 41.74
C LYS A 147 3.55 -29.50 42.55
N VAL A 148 2.86 -30.43 41.88
CA VAL A 148 2.03 -31.44 42.55
C VAL A 148 2.90 -32.37 43.40
N LEU A 149 4.00 -32.89 42.85
CA LEU A 149 4.94 -33.73 43.56
C LEU A 149 5.55 -33.03 44.78
N ALA A 150 5.92 -31.76 44.67
CA ALA A 150 6.41 -30.97 45.79
C ALA A 150 5.36 -30.82 46.92
N ARG A 151 4.08 -30.62 46.56
CA ARG A 151 2.97 -30.59 47.53
C ARG A 151 2.81 -31.93 48.24
N THR A 152 2.77 -33.02 47.48
CA THR A 152 2.66 -34.38 48.05
C THR A 152 3.83 -34.70 48.96
N LEU A 153 5.06 -34.36 48.54
CA LEU A 153 6.26 -34.58 49.35
C LEU A 153 6.19 -33.80 50.68
N ASN A 154 5.73 -32.55 50.66
CA ASN A 154 5.55 -31.76 51.88
C ASN A 154 4.48 -32.37 52.82
N GLN A 155 3.37 -32.86 52.26
CA GLN A 155 2.33 -33.55 53.04
C GLN A 155 2.87 -34.83 53.69
N THR A 156 3.46 -35.73 52.89
CA THR A 156 3.97 -37.02 53.38
C THR A 156 5.09 -36.83 54.40
N LYS A 157 5.99 -35.85 54.19
CA LYS A 157 7.03 -35.53 55.17
C LYS A 157 6.44 -35.04 56.48
N SER A 158 5.42 -34.18 56.43
CA SER A 158 4.74 -33.70 57.63
C SER A 158 4.01 -34.81 58.38
N GLU A 159 3.40 -35.76 57.67
CA GLU A 159 2.80 -36.96 58.26
C GLU A 159 3.85 -37.87 58.91
N LEU A 160 4.99 -38.06 58.25
CA LEU A 160 6.09 -38.88 58.77
C LEU A 160 6.72 -38.27 60.04
N ASP A 161 6.94 -36.96 60.06
CA ASP A 161 7.51 -36.25 61.22
C ASP A 161 6.59 -36.37 62.45
N LEU A 162 5.28 -36.40 62.25
CA LEU A 162 4.29 -36.65 63.32
C LEU A 162 4.32 -38.09 63.83
N LEU A 163 4.39 -39.08 62.92
CA LEU A 163 4.39 -40.50 63.28
C LEU A 163 5.68 -40.95 63.97
N THR A 164 6.81 -40.36 63.58
CA THR A 164 8.13 -40.65 64.15
C THR A 164 8.42 -39.89 65.45
N GLY A 165 7.54 -38.95 65.83
CA GLY A 165 7.68 -38.14 67.04
C GLY A 165 8.77 -37.05 66.94
N ALA A 166 9.32 -36.81 65.74
CA ALA A 166 10.32 -35.77 65.50
C ALA A 166 9.72 -34.35 65.67
N LYS A 167 8.42 -34.19 65.43
CA LYS A 167 7.67 -32.96 65.72
C LYS A 167 6.36 -33.28 66.43
N THR A 168 5.99 -32.46 67.42
CA THR A 168 4.73 -32.59 68.17
C THR A 168 3.55 -31.88 67.50
N LYS A 169 3.82 -31.02 66.50
CA LYS A 169 2.81 -30.23 65.77
C LYS A 169 3.23 -30.04 64.31
N VAL A 170 2.24 -29.99 63.41
CA VAL A 170 2.44 -29.61 62.01
C VAL A 170 2.65 -28.10 61.93
N GLU A 171 3.83 -27.70 61.43
CA GLU A 171 4.16 -26.30 61.18
C GLU A 171 3.50 -25.85 59.87
N LEU A 172 2.69 -24.80 59.96
CA LEU A 172 2.10 -24.12 58.81
C LEU A 172 2.95 -22.88 58.47
N PRO A 173 2.90 -22.37 57.22
CA PRO A 173 3.60 -21.13 56.86
C PRO A 173 3.20 -19.96 57.77
N PRO A 174 4.14 -19.16 58.29
CA PRO A 174 3.86 -18.12 59.29
C PRO A 174 3.03 -16.95 58.75
N ASP A 175 3.00 -16.77 57.42
CA ASP A 175 2.24 -15.74 56.71
C ASP A 175 0.85 -16.22 56.24
N LEU A 176 0.51 -17.49 56.46
CA LEU A 176 -0.75 -18.09 56.05
C LEU A 176 -1.94 -17.45 56.79
N LYS A 177 -2.83 -16.85 56.01
CA LYS A 177 -4.05 -16.19 56.46
C LYS A 177 -5.21 -16.53 55.55
N GLY A 178 -6.38 -16.74 56.13
CA GLY A 178 -7.62 -16.99 55.40
C GLY A 178 -8.83 -16.42 56.13
N LYS A 179 -10.01 -16.79 55.66
CA LYS A 179 -11.30 -16.47 56.23
C LYS A 179 -12.18 -17.71 56.34
N VAL A 180 -13.07 -17.67 57.32
CA VAL A 180 -14.14 -18.66 57.47
C VAL A 180 -15.22 -18.37 56.44
N VAL A 181 -15.49 -19.33 55.57
CA VAL A 181 -16.50 -19.24 54.50
C VAL A 181 -17.84 -19.82 54.93
N ALA A 182 -17.80 -20.87 55.75
CA ALA A 182 -18.99 -21.52 56.28
C ALA A 182 -18.70 -22.12 57.66
N VAL A 183 -19.71 -22.18 58.51
CA VAL A 183 -19.65 -22.79 59.84
C VAL A 183 -20.80 -23.78 59.97
N ASP A 184 -20.53 -24.97 60.48
CA ASP A 184 -21.56 -25.90 60.94
C ASP A 184 -21.53 -25.99 62.48
N PRO A 185 -22.45 -25.29 63.18
CA PRO A 185 -22.49 -25.31 64.64
C PRO A 185 -22.85 -26.67 65.24
N LYS A 186 -23.48 -27.57 64.48
CA LYS A 186 -23.96 -28.87 64.96
C LYS A 186 -22.83 -29.89 65.05
N TYR A 187 -21.88 -29.83 64.12
CA TYR A 187 -20.74 -30.76 64.04
C TYR A 187 -19.40 -30.08 64.37
N GLU A 188 -19.42 -28.80 64.75
CA GLU A 188 -18.25 -28.00 65.14
C GLU A 188 -17.12 -27.97 64.10
N PHE A 189 -17.46 -28.03 62.80
CA PHE A 189 -16.48 -27.81 61.73
C PHE A 189 -16.69 -26.47 61.04
N VAL A 190 -15.59 -25.93 60.51
CA VAL A 190 -15.54 -24.69 59.73
C VAL A 190 -14.85 -24.93 58.41
N VAL A 191 -15.32 -24.25 57.37
CA VAL A 191 -14.70 -24.26 56.04
C VAL A 191 -13.93 -22.96 55.86
N LEU A 192 -12.66 -23.07 55.48
CA LEU A 192 -11.75 -21.94 55.25
C LEU A 192 -11.51 -21.75 53.74
N ASP A 193 -11.28 -20.50 53.32
CA ASP A 193 -10.95 -20.12 51.93
C ASP A 193 -9.47 -20.34 51.54
N ILE A 194 -8.75 -21.14 52.33
CA ILE A 194 -7.35 -21.49 52.13
C ILE A 194 -7.20 -23.00 52.04
N GLY A 195 -6.32 -23.47 51.18
CA GLY A 195 -6.12 -24.88 50.88
C GLY A 195 -4.66 -25.29 50.72
N LEU A 196 -4.46 -26.45 50.10
CA LEU A 196 -3.12 -27.01 49.80
C LEU A 196 -2.26 -26.05 48.97
N ASP A 197 -2.89 -25.28 48.09
CA ASP A 197 -2.21 -24.31 47.23
C ASP A 197 -1.59 -23.16 48.04
N ASP A 198 -2.18 -22.83 49.18
CA ASP A 198 -1.74 -21.79 50.11
C ASP A 198 -0.76 -22.33 51.18
N GLY A 199 -0.49 -23.64 51.16
CA GLY A 199 0.39 -24.30 52.13
C GLY A 199 -0.33 -24.80 53.40
N VAL A 200 -1.65 -24.92 53.37
CA VAL A 200 -2.41 -25.56 54.45
C VAL A 200 -2.09 -27.05 54.49
N LEU A 201 -1.81 -27.58 55.69
CA LEU A 201 -1.54 -29.00 55.91
C LEU A 201 -2.54 -29.58 56.93
N ALA A 202 -2.94 -30.83 56.72
CA ALA A 202 -3.76 -31.57 57.68
C ALA A 202 -3.09 -31.60 59.06
N ARG A 203 -3.89 -31.55 60.13
CA ARG A 203 -3.44 -31.41 61.53
C ARG A 203 -2.71 -30.11 61.88
N GLY A 204 -2.53 -29.20 60.92
CA GLY A 204 -2.12 -27.83 61.21
C GLY A 204 -3.13 -27.14 62.11
N GLU A 205 -2.68 -26.27 63.01
CA GLU A 205 -3.56 -25.54 63.92
C GLU A 205 -3.52 -24.06 63.61
N MET A 206 -4.69 -23.43 63.53
CA MET A 206 -4.85 -22.01 63.26
C MET A 206 -5.71 -21.35 64.32
N LEU A 207 -5.52 -20.05 64.50
CA LEU A 207 -6.28 -19.21 65.41
C LEU A 207 -7.33 -18.43 64.63
N VAL A 208 -8.58 -18.46 65.12
CA VAL A 208 -9.70 -17.71 64.58
C VAL A 208 -9.77 -16.37 65.32
N ASN A 209 -9.78 -15.28 64.57
CA ASN A 209 -9.76 -13.92 65.06
C ASN A 209 -10.93 -13.11 64.47
N ARG A 210 -11.66 -12.40 65.34
CA ARG A 210 -12.66 -11.41 64.95
C ARG A 210 -12.26 -10.06 65.52
N SER A 211 -12.01 -9.10 64.63
CA SER A 211 -11.71 -7.70 65.00
C SER A 211 -10.58 -7.54 66.03
N GLY A 212 -9.53 -8.35 65.91
CA GLY A 212 -8.35 -8.33 66.79
C GLY A 212 -8.47 -9.18 68.04
N LYS A 213 -9.59 -9.86 68.28
CA LYS A 213 -9.81 -10.75 69.44
C LYS A 213 -9.77 -12.22 69.01
N LEU A 214 -9.12 -13.05 69.82
CA LEU A 214 -9.13 -14.50 69.65
C LEU A 214 -10.54 -15.04 69.95
N VAL A 215 -11.11 -15.78 69.00
CA VAL A 215 -12.45 -16.38 69.11
C VAL A 215 -12.35 -17.87 69.40
N ALA A 216 -11.49 -18.58 68.68
CA ALA A 216 -11.30 -20.02 68.82
C ALA A 216 -9.94 -20.47 68.26
N LYS A 217 -9.57 -21.71 68.55
CA LYS A 217 -8.48 -22.42 67.87
C LYS A 217 -9.08 -23.56 67.07
N VAL A 218 -8.64 -23.70 65.82
CA VAL A 218 -9.11 -24.75 64.91
C VAL A 218 -7.95 -25.63 64.47
N ARG A 219 -8.23 -26.91 64.21
CA ARG A 219 -7.28 -27.86 63.66
C ARG A 219 -7.77 -28.35 62.31
N ILE A 220 -6.94 -28.23 61.28
CA ILE A 220 -7.26 -28.70 59.94
C ILE A 220 -7.47 -30.21 59.97
N LEU A 221 -8.63 -30.66 59.50
CA LEU A 221 -8.95 -32.07 59.33
C LEU A 221 -8.51 -32.53 57.94
N THR A 222 -8.96 -31.82 56.91
CA THR A 222 -8.64 -32.07 55.51
C THR A 222 -8.43 -30.75 54.78
N ALA A 223 -7.56 -30.75 53.78
CA ALA A 223 -7.31 -29.60 52.92
C ALA A 223 -7.46 -30.05 51.45
N GLU A 224 -8.25 -29.30 50.69
CA GLU A 224 -8.40 -29.38 49.24
C GLU A 224 -7.57 -28.26 48.59
N SER A 225 -7.55 -28.17 47.25
CA SER A 225 -6.68 -27.22 46.54
C SER A 225 -6.83 -25.77 47.01
N HIS A 226 -8.07 -25.28 47.17
CA HIS A 226 -8.36 -23.87 47.51
C HIS A 226 -9.25 -23.70 48.74
N ARG A 227 -9.51 -24.78 49.49
CA ARG A 227 -10.37 -24.78 50.67
C ARG A 227 -9.87 -25.80 51.67
N SER A 228 -10.20 -25.60 52.94
CA SER A 228 -9.90 -26.60 53.98
C SER A 228 -11.04 -26.70 54.97
N VAL A 229 -11.18 -27.89 55.55
CA VAL A 229 -12.15 -28.17 56.60
C VAL A 229 -11.36 -28.31 57.90
N ALA A 230 -11.74 -27.54 58.90
CA ALA A 230 -11.10 -27.53 60.21
C ALA A 230 -12.12 -27.85 61.30
N ASN A 231 -11.70 -28.63 62.29
CA ASN A 231 -12.48 -28.88 63.49
C ASN A 231 -12.15 -27.84 64.57
N VAL A 232 -13.17 -27.38 65.29
CA VAL A 232 -13.00 -26.42 66.40
C VAL A 232 -12.50 -27.17 67.63
N LEU A 233 -11.44 -26.65 68.26
CA LEU A 233 -10.93 -27.21 69.51
C LEU A 233 -11.74 -26.64 70.67
N ALA A 234 -12.61 -27.47 71.26
CA ALA A 234 -13.53 -27.08 72.34
C ALA A 234 -12.82 -26.41 73.53
N ASP A 235 -11.62 -26.88 73.89
CA ASP A 235 -10.82 -26.34 75.00
C ASP A 235 -10.35 -24.88 74.79
N TRP A 236 -10.49 -24.35 73.58
CA TRP A 236 -10.01 -23.02 73.17
C TRP A 236 -11.13 -22.13 72.60
N LYS A 237 -12.39 -22.52 72.76
CA LYS A 237 -13.56 -21.77 72.24
C LYS A 237 -13.94 -20.65 73.23
N GLN A 238 -13.63 -19.40 72.87
CA GLN A 238 -13.95 -18.20 73.65
C GLN A 238 -15.20 -17.47 73.12
N GLY A 239 -15.62 -17.77 71.89
CA GLY A 239 -16.85 -17.25 71.29
C GLY A 239 -17.33 -18.13 70.13
N GLU A 240 -18.52 -17.82 69.62
CA GLU A 240 -19.05 -18.49 68.43
C GLU A 240 -18.35 -18.00 67.16
N ILE A 241 -17.88 -18.93 66.33
CA ILE A 241 -17.26 -18.63 65.04
C ILE A 241 -18.35 -18.24 64.04
N MET A 242 -18.08 -17.23 63.22
CA MET A 242 -19.00 -16.75 62.18
C MET A 242 -18.29 -16.68 60.83
N GLU A 243 -19.07 -16.71 59.77
CA GLU A 243 -18.58 -16.45 58.42
C GLU A 243 -17.94 -15.05 58.36
N GLY A 244 -16.79 -14.96 57.69
CA GLY A 244 -15.98 -13.75 57.60
C GLY A 244 -14.93 -13.58 58.70
N ASP A 245 -14.92 -14.45 59.73
CA ASP A 245 -13.83 -14.47 60.71
C ASP A 245 -12.49 -14.78 60.05
N VAL A 246 -11.42 -14.13 60.53
CA VAL A 246 -10.08 -14.28 59.97
C VAL A 246 -9.35 -15.42 60.67
N VAL A 247 -8.75 -16.32 59.91
CA VAL A 247 -7.88 -17.38 60.42
C VAL A 247 -6.43 -17.08 60.11
N LEU A 248 -5.55 -17.29 61.10
CA LEU A 248 -4.11 -17.05 60.98
C LEU A 248 -3.32 -18.08 61.76
N VAL A 249 -2.12 -18.40 61.28
CA VAL A 249 -1.17 -19.23 62.03
C VAL A 249 -0.69 -18.43 63.23
N GLY A 250 -0.84 -18.98 64.44
CA GLY A 250 -0.48 -18.28 65.67
C GLY A 250 1.00 -17.91 65.70
N LEU A 251 1.30 -16.73 66.24
CA LEU A 251 2.66 -16.29 66.60
C LEU A 251 3.28 -17.23 67.65
#